data_AF-A0A7W8CYB5-F1
#
_entry.id   AF-A0A7W8CYB5-F1
#
_cell.length_a   1.000
_cell.length_b   1.000
_cell.length_c   1.000
_cell.angle_alpha   90.00
_cell.angle_beta   90.00
_cell.angle_gamma   90.00
#
_symmetry.space_group_name_H-M   'P 1'
#
loop_
_entity.id
_entity.type
_entity.pdbx_description
1 polymer ?
#
loop_
_entity_poly.entity_id
_entity_poly.type
_entity_poly.pdbx_seq_one_letter_code
_entity_poly.pdbx_strand_id
1 'polypeptide(L)'
;MFDKQYRFKGKHAQRVDMLTSSFDEISSAKLFDRNVDVYINAPLIGFLYGRTAELDNTKNPETGQVYTQNIMGDRVIYSSEELMFNFRLIMLLDTNYEPNEEKRINKAFRNMGEDPKDEERFDSYVRGGVDVLYEKLIEGSNEPNAYIYRLFDFIEEFQERFNSEIKSEDILNLCMK
;
A
#
# COMPACT_ATOMS: atom_id res chain seq x y z
N MET A 1 11.92 6.56 -11.22
CA MET A 1 10.79 5.99 -10.45
C MET A 1 10.99 6.40 -9.00
N PHE A 2 9.93 6.79 -8.29
CA PHE A 2 9.98 7.29 -6.89
C PHE A 2 10.94 8.48 -6.65
N ASP A 3 11.12 9.32 -7.66
CA ASP A 3 12.00 10.50 -7.69
C ASP A 3 11.22 11.82 -7.78
N LYS A 4 9.89 11.74 -7.75
CA LYS A 4 8.97 12.86 -7.87
C LYS A 4 7.82 12.73 -6.86
N GLN A 5 7.06 13.81 -6.71
CA GLN A 5 5.87 13.81 -5.88
C GLN A 5 4.88 12.70 -6.30
N TYR A 6 4.20 12.13 -5.31
CA TYR A 6 3.09 11.20 -5.52
C TYR A 6 1.77 11.86 -5.14
N ARG A 7 0.68 11.45 -5.79
CA ARG A 7 -0.65 12.00 -5.53
C ARG A 7 -1.70 10.89 -5.59
N PHE A 8 -2.31 10.61 -4.44
CA PHE A 8 -3.57 9.89 -4.39
C PHE A 8 -4.69 10.75 -4.97
N LYS A 9 -5.65 10.12 -5.65
CA LYS A 9 -6.77 10.81 -6.32
C LYS A 9 -8.11 10.16 -5.99
N GLY A 10 -9.15 10.98 -6.05
CA GLY A 10 -10.53 10.53 -5.94
C GLY A 10 -10.81 9.84 -4.60
N LYS A 11 -11.52 8.72 -4.62
CA LYS A 11 -11.86 7.92 -3.44
C LYS A 11 -10.65 7.54 -2.61
N HIS A 12 -9.51 7.21 -3.24
CA HIS A 12 -8.30 6.81 -2.52
C HIS A 12 -7.67 7.98 -1.78
N ALA A 13 -7.79 9.21 -2.30
CA ALA A 13 -7.36 10.39 -1.56
C ALA A 13 -8.20 10.58 -0.29
N GLN A 14 -9.51 10.39 -0.35
CA GLN A 14 -10.40 10.49 0.81
C GLN A 14 -10.08 9.40 1.85
N ARG A 15 -9.83 8.17 1.40
CA ARG A 15 -9.46 7.05 2.27
C ARG A 15 -8.12 7.30 2.98
N VAL A 16 -7.11 7.83 2.27
CA VAL A 16 -5.81 8.20 2.85
C VAL A 16 -5.95 9.33 3.88
N ASP A 17 -6.81 10.32 3.60
CA ASP A 17 -7.11 11.40 4.55
C ASP A 17 -7.67 10.83 5.87
N MET A 18 -8.59 9.88 5.80
CA MET A 18 -9.15 9.22 6.99
C MET A 18 -8.13 8.31 7.70
N LEU A 19 -7.29 7.59 6.95
CA LEU A 19 -6.23 6.73 7.52
C LEU A 19 -5.15 7.51 8.29
N THR A 20 -4.98 8.80 7.96
CA THR A 20 -3.99 9.69 8.60
C THR A 20 -4.61 10.71 9.57
N SER A 21 -5.93 10.66 9.72
CA SER A 21 -6.69 11.50 10.66
C SER A 21 -6.56 10.99 12.09
N SER A 22 -6.66 11.91 13.04
CA SER A 22 -6.71 11.56 14.46
C SER A 22 -8.05 10.93 14.80
N PHE A 23 -8.03 9.81 15.54
CA PHE A 23 -9.25 9.15 16.03
C PHE A 23 -9.47 9.33 17.53
N ASP A 24 -8.53 9.94 18.25
CA ASP A 24 -8.71 10.36 19.64
C ASP A 24 -8.39 11.86 19.77
N GLU A 25 -9.34 12.63 20.29
CA GLU A 25 -9.19 14.07 20.48
C GLU A 25 -8.18 14.42 21.59
N ILE A 26 -7.98 13.51 22.56
CA ILE A 26 -7.13 13.77 23.73
C ILE A 26 -5.66 13.46 23.40
N SER A 27 -5.38 12.25 22.94
CA SER A 27 -4.00 11.83 22.61
C SER A 27 -3.55 12.24 21.20
N SER A 28 -4.47 12.70 20.35
CA SER A 28 -4.21 12.91 18.92
C SER A 28 -3.70 11.64 18.21
N ALA A 29 -4.11 10.45 18.68
CA ALA A 29 -3.65 9.17 18.14
C ALA A 29 -4.10 8.96 16.69
N LYS A 30 -3.18 8.43 15.88
CA LYS A 30 -3.33 8.15 14.45
C LYS A 30 -2.93 6.73 14.12
N LEU A 31 -3.52 6.17 13.06
CA LEU A 31 -3.08 4.88 12.51
C LEU A 31 -1.81 5.04 11.69
N PHE A 32 -1.77 6.08 10.86
CA PHE A 32 -0.59 6.48 10.10
C PHE A 32 -0.28 7.95 10.34
N ASP A 33 0.98 8.26 10.63
CA ASP A 33 1.38 9.65 10.88
C ASP A 33 1.39 10.49 9.59
N ARG A 34 1.75 9.89 8.46
CA ARG A 34 1.96 10.59 7.19
C ARG A 34 1.41 9.79 6.00
N ASN A 35 1.00 10.52 4.96
CA ASN A 35 0.58 9.92 3.68
C ASN A 35 1.64 9.00 3.05
N VAL A 36 2.94 9.28 3.25
CA VAL A 36 4.02 8.43 2.74
C VAL A 36 4.05 7.06 3.42
N ASP A 37 3.69 6.99 4.70
CA ASP A 37 3.65 5.73 5.45
C ASP A 37 2.55 4.81 4.89
N VAL A 38 1.42 5.39 4.48
CA VAL A 38 0.38 4.66 3.73
C VAL A 38 0.90 4.21 2.37
N TYR A 39 1.60 5.08 1.63
CA TYR A 39 2.12 4.77 0.29
C TYR A 39 3.16 3.64 0.28
N ILE A 40 4.00 3.56 1.32
CA ILE A 40 4.99 2.48 1.48
C ILE A 40 4.28 1.14 1.75
N ASN A 41 3.31 1.12 2.67
CA ASN A 41 2.71 -0.13 3.16
C ASN A 41 1.57 -0.67 2.27
N ALA A 42 0.74 0.22 1.72
CA ALA A 42 -0.41 -0.16 0.88
C ALA A 42 -0.09 -1.14 -0.26
N PRO A 43 0.98 -1.01 -1.07
CA PRO A 43 1.24 -1.94 -2.16
C PRO A 43 1.44 -3.38 -1.69
N LEU A 44 2.08 -3.59 -0.54
CA LEU A 44 2.25 -4.93 0.04
C LEU A 44 0.90 -5.50 0.53
N ILE A 45 0.10 -4.67 1.22
CA ILE A 45 -1.25 -5.07 1.63
C ILE A 45 -2.11 -5.42 0.42
N GLY A 46 -2.12 -4.57 -0.61
CA GLY A 46 -2.84 -4.82 -1.85
C GLY A 46 -2.41 -6.12 -2.51
N PHE A 47 -1.10 -6.37 -2.62
CA PHE A 47 -0.57 -7.58 -3.21
C PHE A 47 -0.95 -8.85 -2.41
N LEU A 48 -0.71 -8.85 -1.10
CA LEU A 48 -0.98 -10.00 -0.22
C LEU A 48 -2.47 -10.35 -0.16
N TYR A 49 -3.35 -9.34 -0.15
CA TYR A 49 -4.80 -9.54 -0.21
C TYR A 49 -5.34 -9.76 -1.63
N GLY A 50 -4.46 -9.81 -2.65
CA GLY A 50 -4.85 -9.99 -4.05
C GLY A 50 -5.77 -8.89 -4.58
N ARG A 51 -5.64 -7.67 -4.06
CA ARG A 51 -6.52 -6.53 -4.32
C ARG A 51 -5.81 -5.47 -5.14
N THR A 52 -6.37 -5.19 -6.31
CA THR A 52 -6.04 -4.02 -7.13
C THR A 52 -7.24 -3.08 -7.21
N ALA A 53 -7.00 -1.81 -7.51
CA ALA A 53 -8.06 -0.87 -7.83
C ALA A 53 -7.66 0.05 -8.99
N GLU A 54 -8.66 0.49 -9.75
CA GLU A 54 -8.49 1.43 -10.85
C GLU A 54 -8.29 2.86 -10.36
N LEU A 55 -7.76 3.72 -11.24
CA LEU A 55 -7.72 5.15 -10.98
C LEU A 55 -9.14 5.70 -10.81
N ASP A 56 -9.31 6.51 -9.78
CA ASP A 56 -10.57 7.19 -9.49
C ASP A 56 -10.41 8.71 -9.53
N ASN A 57 -11.42 9.38 -10.07
CA ASN A 57 -11.44 10.83 -10.21
C ASN A 57 -12.66 11.45 -9.52
N THR A 58 -13.14 10.85 -8.42
CA THR A 58 -14.21 11.42 -7.60
C THR A 58 -13.89 12.88 -7.27
N LYS A 59 -14.87 13.75 -7.53
CA LYS A 59 -14.76 15.20 -7.38
C LYS A 59 -15.50 15.67 -6.14
N ASN A 60 -14.99 16.72 -5.53
CA ASN A 60 -15.73 17.47 -4.54
C ASN A 60 -16.93 18.15 -5.22
N PRO A 61 -18.19 17.89 -4.77
CA PRO A 61 -19.38 18.49 -5.37
C PRO A 61 -19.42 20.02 -5.32
N GLU A 62 -18.79 20.63 -4.32
CA GLU A 62 -18.79 22.08 -4.10
C GLU A 62 -17.76 22.79 -4.97
N THR A 63 -16.55 22.24 -5.08
CA THR A 63 -15.45 22.89 -5.82
C THR A 63 -15.27 22.38 -7.24
N GLY A 64 -15.86 21.22 -7.57
CA GLY A 64 -15.68 20.54 -8.86
C GLY A 64 -14.28 19.96 -9.09
N GLN A 65 -13.38 20.05 -8.10
CA GLN A 65 -12.02 19.55 -8.18
C GLN A 65 -11.95 18.08 -7.74
N VAL A 66 -11.06 17.29 -8.35
CA VAL A 66 -10.80 15.90 -7.92
C VAL A 66 -10.19 15.92 -6.52
N TYR A 67 -10.64 15.04 -5.63
CA TYR A 67 -10.01 14.89 -4.31
C TYR A 67 -8.55 14.46 -4.47
N THR A 68 -7.63 15.08 -3.71
CA THR A 68 -6.20 14.76 -3.78
C THR A 68 -5.54 14.75 -2.42
N GLN A 69 -4.71 13.74 -2.17
CA GLN A 69 -3.75 13.73 -1.06
C GLN A 69 -2.35 13.62 -1.64
N ASN A 70 -1.49 14.59 -1.30
CA ASN A 70 -0.16 14.72 -1.90
C ASN A 70 0.90 14.17 -0.95
N ILE A 71 1.95 13.61 -1.55
CA ILE A 71 3.23 13.34 -0.90
C ILE A 71 4.28 14.17 -1.63
N MET A 72 4.91 15.08 -0.89
CA MET A 72 5.96 15.94 -1.44
C MET A 72 7.13 15.10 -1.96
N GLY A 73 7.78 15.54 -3.03
CA GLY A 73 8.80 14.76 -3.72
C GLY A 73 10.01 14.41 -2.85
N ASP A 74 10.41 15.30 -1.94
CA ASP A 74 11.45 15.05 -0.93
C ASP A 74 11.11 13.87 -0.02
N ARG A 75 9.84 13.74 0.39
CA ARG A 75 9.35 12.61 1.19
C ARG A 75 9.35 11.31 0.39
N VAL A 76 8.97 11.35 -0.89
CA VAL A 76 9.05 10.17 -1.77
C VAL A 76 10.49 9.74 -1.97
N ILE A 77 11.40 10.68 -2.22
CA ILE A 77 12.83 10.42 -2.41
C ILE A 77 13.43 9.80 -1.15
N TYR A 78 13.10 10.32 0.04
CA TYR A 78 13.58 9.78 1.30
C TYR A 78 13.16 8.32 1.53
N SER A 79 11.96 7.95 1.10
CA SER A 79 11.42 6.58 1.18
C SER A 79 11.57 5.77 -0.12
N SER A 80 12.38 6.25 -1.07
CA SER A 80 12.50 5.63 -2.39
C SER A 80 13.11 4.24 -2.33
N GLU A 81 14.00 3.97 -1.38
CA GLU A 81 14.59 2.64 -1.18
C GLU A 81 13.53 1.62 -0.79
N GLU A 82 12.66 1.95 0.16
CA GLU A 82 11.56 1.09 0.62
C GLU A 82 10.52 0.87 -0.50
N LEU A 83 10.14 1.94 -1.21
CA LEU A 83 9.23 1.85 -2.34
C LEU A 83 9.80 1.00 -3.48
N MET A 84 11.08 1.18 -3.80
CA MET A 84 11.78 0.35 -4.78
C MET A 84 11.85 -1.11 -4.34
N PHE A 85 12.10 -1.37 -3.07
CA PHE A 85 12.11 -2.72 -2.53
C PHE A 85 10.73 -3.39 -2.68
N ASN A 86 9.65 -2.68 -2.34
CA ASN A 86 8.29 -3.20 -2.49
C ASN A 86 7.93 -3.42 -3.97
N PHE A 87 8.32 -2.51 -4.85
CA PHE A 87 8.15 -2.68 -6.30
C PHE A 87 8.84 -3.94 -6.80
N ARG A 88 10.10 -4.17 -6.39
CA ARG A 88 10.88 -5.35 -6.76
C ARG A 88 10.21 -6.64 -6.32
N LEU A 89 9.77 -6.69 -5.06
CA LEU A 89 9.09 -7.87 -4.51
C LEU A 89 7.82 -8.18 -5.30
N ILE A 90 6.98 -7.18 -5.56
CA ILE A 90 5.72 -7.39 -6.29
C ILE A 90 6.00 -7.82 -7.73
N MET A 91 6.92 -7.16 -8.45
CA MET A 91 7.26 -7.55 -9.82
C MET A 91 7.85 -8.96 -9.90
N LEU A 92 8.60 -9.37 -8.87
CA LEU A 92 9.18 -10.71 -8.81
C LEU A 92 8.13 -11.80 -8.55
N LEU A 93 7.11 -11.48 -7.75
CA LEU A 93 6.12 -12.43 -7.25
C LEU A 93 4.80 -12.45 -8.03
N ASP A 94 4.46 -11.40 -8.80
CA ASP A 94 3.18 -11.31 -9.52
C ASP A 94 3.18 -12.17 -10.80
N THR A 95 2.98 -13.48 -10.62
CA THR A 95 2.84 -14.45 -11.71
C THR A 95 1.60 -14.23 -12.58
N ASN A 96 0.58 -13.54 -12.06
CA ASN A 96 -0.64 -13.23 -12.80
C ASN A 96 -0.41 -12.12 -13.81
N TYR A 97 0.41 -11.13 -13.45
CA TYR A 97 0.80 -10.03 -14.34
C TYR A 97 1.84 -10.46 -15.37
N GLU A 98 2.89 -11.17 -14.94
CA GLU A 98 3.93 -11.70 -15.83
C GLU A 98 4.23 -13.17 -15.47
N PRO A 99 3.69 -14.14 -16.22
CA PRO A 99 3.91 -15.56 -15.93
C PRO A 99 5.36 -16.02 -16.09
N ASN A 100 6.16 -15.36 -16.94
CA ASN A 100 7.55 -15.76 -17.18
C ASN A 100 8.49 -15.26 -16.08
N GLU A 101 9.19 -16.18 -15.42
CA GLU A 101 10.10 -15.89 -14.31
C GLU A 101 11.27 -14.98 -14.70
N GLU A 102 11.95 -15.24 -15.81
CA GLU A 102 13.09 -14.44 -16.26
C GLU A 102 12.67 -12.99 -16.55
N LYS A 103 11.48 -12.81 -17.15
CA LYS A 103 10.91 -11.46 -17.36
C LYS A 103 10.60 -10.77 -16.04
N ARG A 104 10.04 -11.46 -15.04
CA ARG A 104 9.82 -10.90 -13.70
C ARG A 104 11.13 -10.46 -13.04
N ILE A 105 12.18 -11.28 -13.12
CA ILE A 105 13.53 -10.93 -12.64
C ILE A 105 14.06 -9.68 -13.35
N ASN A 106 13.93 -9.61 -14.68
CA ASN A 106 14.38 -8.45 -15.45
C ASN A 106 13.59 -7.18 -15.07
N LYS A 107 12.26 -7.27 -14.91
CA LYS A 107 11.41 -6.15 -14.44
C LYS A 107 11.81 -5.66 -13.05
N ALA A 108 12.08 -6.58 -12.13
CA ALA A 108 12.48 -6.26 -10.77
C ALA A 108 13.90 -5.65 -10.69
N PHE A 109 14.88 -6.13 -11.46
CA PHE A 109 16.28 -5.79 -11.20
C PHE A 109 17.02 -5.06 -12.33
N ARG A 110 16.52 -5.11 -13.57
CA ARG A 110 17.21 -4.52 -14.73
C ARG A 110 16.45 -3.35 -15.34
N ASN A 111 15.14 -3.49 -15.52
CA ASN A 111 14.31 -2.59 -16.32
C ASN A 111 13.30 -1.82 -15.44
N MET A 112 13.68 -1.51 -14.19
CA MET A 112 12.78 -0.90 -13.20
C MET A 112 12.27 0.47 -13.67
N GLY A 113 10.96 0.60 -13.84
CA GLY A 113 10.33 1.84 -14.27
C GLY A 113 10.57 2.21 -15.74
N GLU A 114 11.10 1.30 -16.57
CA GLU A 114 11.20 1.52 -18.02
C GLU A 114 9.85 1.36 -18.73
N ASP A 115 9.04 0.38 -18.31
CA ASP A 115 7.68 0.17 -18.80
C ASP A 115 6.67 0.86 -17.86
N PRO A 116 5.94 1.89 -18.31
CA PRO A 116 4.91 2.55 -17.51
C PRO A 116 3.81 1.61 -17.00
N LYS A 117 3.60 0.46 -17.65
CA LYS A 117 2.62 -0.54 -17.18
C LYS A 117 3.05 -1.20 -15.88
N ASP A 118 4.35 -1.33 -15.64
CA ASP A 118 4.86 -1.92 -14.41
C ASP A 118 4.64 -0.96 -13.24
N GLU A 119 4.87 0.34 -13.45
CA GLU A 119 4.54 1.39 -12.48
C GLU A 119 3.02 1.44 -12.22
N GLU A 120 2.20 1.39 -13.26
CA GLU A 120 0.74 1.36 -13.11
C GLU A 120 0.25 0.08 -12.39
N ARG A 121 0.88 -1.07 -12.65
CA ARG A 121 0.56 -2.32 -11.96
C ARG A 121 0.85 -2.20 -10.47
N PHE A 122 2.01 -1.66 -10.10
CA PHE A 122 2.34 -1.35 -8.71
C PHE A 122 1.33 -0.38 -8.10
N ASP A 123 1.02 0.73 -8.79
CA ASP A 123 0.05 1.71 -8.31
C ASP A 123 -1.37 1.14 -8.17
N SER A 124 -1.73 0.13 -8.97
CA SER A 124 -3.01 -0.57 -8.81
C SER A 124 -3.09 -1.33 -7.49
N TYR A 125 -1.97 -1.92 -7.03
CA TYR A 125 -1.88 -2.54 -5.70
C TYR A 125 -1.81 -1.50 -4.58
N VAL A 126 -1.15 -0.35 -4.79
CA VAL A 126 -1.21 0.77 -3.84
C VAL A 126 -2.67 1.14 -3.57
N ARG A 127 -3.45 1.36 -4.62
CA ARG A 127 -4.88 1.72 -4.52
C ARG A 127 -5.71 0.60 -3.89
N GLY A 128 -5.50 -0.64 -4.30
CA GLY A 128 -6.17 -1.81 -3.71
C GLY A 128 -5.82 -2.02 -2.23
N GLY A 129 -4.59 -1.75 -1.83
CA GLY A 129 -4.18 -1.80 -0.43
C GLY A 129 -4.75 -0.67 0.42
N VAL A 130 -4.87 0.54 -0.13
CA VAL A 130 -5.62 1.64 0.50
C VAL A 130 -7.08 1.23 0.73
N ASP A 131 -7.69 0.55 -0.25
CA ASP A 131 -9.05 0.04 -0.12
C ASP A 131 -9.15 -0.95 1.04
N VAL A 132 -8.26 -1.94 1.12
CA VAL A 132 -8.22 -2.93 2.22
C VAL A 132 -7.99 -2.27 3.57
N LEU A 133 -6.99 -1.39 3.70
CA LEU A 133 -6.68 -0.70 4.95
C LEU A 133 -7.86 0.14 5.44
N TYR A 134 -8.55 0.84 4.54
CA TYR A 134 -9.74 1.60 4.88
C TYR A 134 -10.88 0.70 5.38
N GLU A 135 -11.21 -0.34 4.61
CA GLU A 135 -12.29 -1.29 4.92
C GLU A 135 -12.04 -2.00 6.26
N LYS A 136 -10.78 -2.34 6.56
CA LYS A 136 -10.40 -3.05 7.79
C LYS A 136 -10.26 -2.14 9.01
N LEU A 137 -9.72 -0.94 8.86
CA LEU A 137 -9.32 -0.11 10.01
C LEU A 137 -10.25 1.07 10.28
N ILE A 138 -10.94 1.57 9.26
CA ILE A 138 -11.74 2.80 9.34
C ILE A 138 -13.24 2.50 9.23
N GLU A 139 -13.67 1.68 8.28
CA GLU A 139 -15.08 1.43 8.03
C GLU A 139 -15.79 0.85 9.29
N GLY A 140 -16.98 1.36 9.61
CA GLY A 140 -17.75 0.98 10.79
C GLY A 140 -17.88 2.10 11.83
N SER A 141 -17.92 1.75 13.12
CA SER A 141 -18.11 2.72 14.21
C SER A 141 -16.91 3.68 14.32
N ASN A 142 -17.20 4.96 14.61
CA ASN A 142 -16.20 6.01 14.81
C ASN A 142 -15.78 6.15 16.30
N GLU A 143 -16.16 5.22 17.18
CA GLU A 143 -15.73 5.25 18.57
C GLU A 143 -14.23 4.92 18.71
N PRO A 144 -13.46 5.63 19.55
CA PRO A 144 -12.00 5.42 19.70
C PRO A 144 -11.62 3.96 19.98
N ASN A 145 -12.36 3.27 20.85
CA ASN A 145 -12.11 1.86 21.18
C ASN A 145 -12.29 0.94 19.96
N ALA A 146 -13.20 1.25 19.04
CA ALA A 146 -13.43 0.45 17.85
C ALA A 146 -12.21 0.41 16.92
N TYR A 147 -11.41 1.48 16.87
CA TYR A 147 -10.17 1.50 16.09
C TYR A 147 -9.14 0.52 16.65
N ILE A 148 -9.02 0.43 17.97
CA ILE A 148 -8.07 -0.49 18.62
C ILE A 148 -8.47 -1.94 18.34
N TYR A 149 -9.75 -2.28 18.47
CA TYR A 149 -10.24 -3.62 18.15
C TYR A 149 -10.03 -3.97 16.67
N ARG A 150 -10.38 -3.07 15.75
CA ARG A 150 -10.14 -3.29 14.32
C ARG A 150 -8.66 -3.46 13.98
N LEU A 151 -7.78 -2.69 14.61
CA LEU A 151 -6.33 -2.83 14.43
C LEU A 151 -5.85 -4.18 14.94
N PHE A 152 -6.31 -4.60 16.11
CA PHE A 152 -5.98 -5.90 16.69
C PHE A 152 -6.45 -7.05 15.78
N ASP A 153 -7.72 -7.04 15.39
CA ASP A 153 -8.32 -8.04 14.50
C ASP A 153 -7.58 -8.09 13.15
N PHE A 154 -7.20 -6.94 12.60
CA PHE A 154 -6.44 -6.88 11.35
C PHE A 154 -5.04 -7.49 11.49
N ILE A 155 -4.33 -7.21 12.59
CA ILE A 155 -2.99 -7.78 12.84
C ILE A 155 -3.08 -9.29 13.05
N GLU A 156 -4.06 -9.77 13.82
CA GLU A 156 -4.28 -11.21 14.01
C GLU A 156 -4.60 -11.90 12.68
N GLU A 157 -5.55 -11.37 11.90
CA GLU A 157 -5.87 -11.89 10.57
C GLU A 157 -4.62 -11.90 9.67
N PHE A 158 -3.86 -10.81 9.65
CA PHE A 158 -2.65 -10.71 8.83
C PHE A 158 -1.63 -11.79 9.23
N GLN A 159 -1.41 -11.96 10.54
CA GLN A 159 -0.49 -12.95 11.08
C GLN A 159 -0.95 -14.37 10.72
N GLU A 160 -2.22 -14.68 10.93
CA GLU A 160 -2.78 -15.99 10.60
C GLU A 160 -2.66 -16.31 9.12
N ARG A 161 -3.02 -15.36 8.25
CA ARG A 161 -3.10 -15.59 6.80
C ARG A 161 -1.75 -15.65 6.11
N PHE A 162 -0.76 -14.87 6.56
CA PHE A 162 0.47 -14.68 5.78
C PHE A 162 1.74 -15.12 6.50
N ASN A 163 1.75 -15.17 7.84
CA ASN A 163 2.98 -15.39 8.59
C ASN A 163 2.98 -16.70 9.38
N SER A 164 1.82 -17.21 9.81
CA SER A 164 1.72 -18.37 10.69
C SER A 164 2.30 -19.66 10.09
N GLU A 165 2.27 -19.77 8.76
CA GLU A 165 2.81 -20.91 8.01
C GLU A 165 4.30 -20.75 7.65
N ILE A 166 4.89 -19.56 7.80
CA ILE A 166 6.29 -19.29 7.46
C ILE A 166 7.17 -19.62 8.67
N LYS A 167 7.79 -20.81 8.69
CA LYS A 167 8.75 -21.14 9.74
C LYS A 167 10.13 -20.60 9.39
N SER A 168 10.88 -20.18 10.40
CA SER A 168 12.28 -19.75 10.21
C SER A 168 13.14 -20.84 9.56
N GLU A 169 12.82 -22.11 9.81
CA GLU A 169 13.47 -23.26 9.16
C GLU A 169 13.22 -23.30 7.65
N ASP A 170 12.03 -22.91 7.17
CA ASP A 170 11.71 -22.87 5.74
C ASP A 170 12.53 -21.80 5.03
N ILE A 171 12.71 -20.64 5.67
CA ILE A 171 13.57 -19.56 5.17
C ILE A 171 15.03 -20.02 5.13
N LEU A 172 15.51 -20.67 6.18
CA LEU A 172 16.89 -21.20 6.24
C LEU A 172 17.13 -22.27 5.16
N ASN A 173 16.15 -23.13 4.90
CA ASN A 173 16.23 -24.13 3.83
C ASN A 173 16.33 -23.49 2.43
N LEU A 174 15.73 -22.33 2.20
CA LEU A 174 15.88 -21.57 0.95
C LEU A 174 17.28 -20.96 0.77
N CYS A 175 17.99 -20.70 1.86
CA CYS A 175 19.35 -20.13 1.86
C CYS A 175 20.46 -21.20 1.83
N MET A 176 20.16 -22.44 2.19
CA MET A 176 21.11 -23.55 2.10
C MET A 176 21.14 -24.12 0.68
N LYS A 177 22.08 -23.62 -0.13
CA LYS A 177 22.58 -24.29 -1.34
C LYS A 177 24.06 -24.58 -1.20
#